data_AF-A0A535M437-F1
#
_entry.id   AF-A0A535M437-F1
#
_cell.length_a   1.000
_cell.length_b   1.000
_cell.length_c   1.000
_cell.angle_alpha   90.00
_cell.angle_beta   90.00
_cell.angle_gamma   90.00
#
_symmetry.space_group_name_H-M   'P 1'
#
loop_
_entity.id
_entity.type
_entity.pdbx_description
1 polymer ?
#
loop_
_entity_poly.entity_id
_entity_poly.type
_entity_poly.pdbx_seq_one_letter_code
_entity_poly.pdbx_strand_id
1 'polypeptide(L)'
;MVLAVQVAGLKGVPPMQAGTPPKAVVLNVTVTNPTASSYLTLWPDGNLPPVASDLNYRRGQTVANLVVVQVGADGKVRLFNPAGSVDVVIDVVGWYG
;
A
#
# COMPACT_ATOMS: atom_id res chain seq x y z
N MET A 1 10.76 -1.15 -8.62
CA MET A 1 10.54 -2.33 -7.77
C MET A 1 9.06 -2.48 -7.48
N VAL A 2 8.53 -3.70 -7.49
CA VAL A 2 7.18 -4.03 -6.99
C VAL A 2 7.32 -4.90 -5.74
N LEU A 3 6.57 -4.59 -4.69
CA LEU A 3 6.49 -5.38 -3.45
C LEU A 3 5.04 -5.75 -3.18
N ALA A 4 4.79 -6.99 -2.78
CA ALA A 4 3.49 -7.42 -2.27
C ALA A 4 3.53 -7.45 -0.74
N VAL A 5 2.54 -6.85 -0.09
CA VAL A 5 2.43 -6.73 1.36
C VAL A 5 1.14 -7.36 1.81
N GLN A 6 1.22 -8.33 2.73
CA GLN A 6 0.06 -8.90 3.39
C GLN A 6 -0.61 -7.82 4.25
N VAL A 7 -1.91 -7.62 4.08
CA VAL A 7 -2.70 -6.70 4.91
C VAL A 7 -3.87 -7.39 5.59
N ALA A 8 -4.55 -8.32 4.90
CA ALA A 8 -5.60 -9.11 5.52
C ALA A 8 -5.01 -10.06 6.58
N GLY A 9 -5.72 -10.21 7.70
CA GLY A 9 -5.29 -11.04 8.83
C GLY A 9 -4.23 -10.40 9.73
N LEU A 10 -3.86 -9.14 9.47
CA LEU A 10 -2.88 -8.40 10.28
C LEU A 10 -3.52 -7.19 10.94
N LYS A 11 -3.05 -6.87 12.16
CA LYS A 11 -3.25 -5.57 12.84
C LYS A 11 -4.69 -5.04 12.81
N GLY A 12 -5.67 -5.92 13.06
CA GLY A 12 -7.09 -5.55 13.13
C GLY A 12 -7.87 -5.66 11.82
N VAL A 13 -7.22 -5.98 10.70
CA VAL A 13 -7.88 -6.35 9.45
C VAL A 13 -8.24 -7.84 9.48
N PRO A 14 -9.51 -8.24 9.24
CA PRO A 14 -9.89 -9.64 9.19
C PRO A 14 -9.11 -10.42 8.11
N PRO A 15 -8.88 -11.74 8.30
CA PRO A 15 -8.36 -12.58 7.23
C PRO A 15 -9.38 -12.75 6.10
N MET A 16 -8.92 -13.12 4.90
CA MET A 16 -9.80 -13.29 3.73
C MET A 16 -10.84 -14.40 3.90
N GLN A 17 -10.65 -15.33 4.85
CA GLN A 17 -11.58 -16.41 5.16
C GLN A 17 -12.62 -16.03 6.23
N ALA A 18 -12.60 -14.79 6.73
CA ALA A 18 -13.59 -14.31 7.70
C ALA A 18 -15.00 -14.24 7.09
N GLY A 19 -16.04 -14.32 7.94
CA GLY A 19 -17.44 -14.19 7.48
C GLY A 19 -17.75 -12.84 6.82
N THR A 20 -16.94 -11.82 7.09
CA THR A 20 -16.91 -10.55 6.35
C THR A 20 -15.45 -10.24 6.03
N PRO A 21 -14.96 -10.65 4.84
CA PRO A 21 -13.57 -10.39 4.46
C PRO A 21 -13.37 -8.92 4.09
N PRO A 22 -12.15 -8.38 4.25
CA PRO A 22 -11.86 -7.01 3.84
C PRO A 22 -11.91 -6.88 2.31
N LYS A 23 -12.70 -5.93 1.81
CA LYS A 23 -12.71 -5.52 0.39
C LYS A 23 -11.68 -4.44 0.09
N ALA A 24 -11.41 -3.58 1.07
CA ALA A 24 -10.42 -2.52 0.99
C ALA A 24 -9.84 -2.20 2.37
N VAL A 25 -8.64 -1.65 2.40
CA VAL A 25 -7.98 -1.12 3.60
C VAL A 25 -7.75 0.38 3.46
N VAL A 26 -7.84 1.07 4.60
CA VAL A 26 -7.45 2.47 4.75
C VAL A 26 -6.10 2.50 5.44
N LEU A 27 -5.11 3.04 4.76
CA LEU A 27 -3.71 3.02 5.18
C LEU A 27 -3.17 4.44 5.30
N ASN A 28 -2.44 4.73 6.36
CA ASN A 28 -1.50 5.85 6.33
C ASN A 28 -0.16 5.32 5.80
N VAL A 29 0.22 5.75 4.60
CA VAL A 29 1.44 5.31 3.92
C VAL A 29 2.47 6.42 4.03
N THR A 30 3.60 6.11 4.65
CA THR A 30 4.71 7.06 4.84
C THR A 30 5.94 6.58 4.09
N VAL A 31 6.47 7.45 3.23
CA VAL A 31 7.79 7.29 2.61
C VAL A 31 8.83 7.93 3.50
N THR A 32 9.96 7.25 3.72
CA THR A 32 11.16 7.82 4.35
C THR A 32 12.44 7.31 3.68
N ASN A 33 13.55 8.01 3.87
CA ASN A 33 14.85 7.75 3.26
C ASN A 33 14.87 7.54 1.71
N PRO A 34 14.07 8.25 0.89
CA PRO A 34 14.10 8.04 -0.56
C PRO A 34 15.42 8.52 -1.17
N THR A 35 16.03 7.70 -2.03
CA THR A 35 17.31 8.02 -2.70
C THR A 35 17.13 8.81 -4.00
N ALA A 36 15.92 8.91 -4.54
CA ALA A 36 15.56 9.68 -5.73
C ALA A 36 14.14 10.28 -5.60
N SER A 37 13.80 11.26 -6.44
CA SER A 37 12.42 11.70 -6.61
C SER A 37 11.63 10.63 -7.37
N SER A 38 10.45 10.29 -6.90
CA SER A 38 9.64 9.20 -7.43
C SER A 38 8.19 9.27 -6.93
N TYR A 39 7.43 8.18 -7.09
CA TYR A 39 6.10 8.01 -6.54
C TYR A 39 5.86 6.57 -6.07
N LEU A 40 4.83 6.41 -5.23
CA LEU A 40 4.22 5.12 -4.93
C LEU A 40 2.88 4.99 -5.66
N THR A 41 2.61 3.80 -6.15
CA THR A 41 1.29 3.34 -6.61
C THR A 41 0.92 2.11 -5.80
N LEU A 42 -0.33 2.03 -5.34
CA LEU A 42 -0.88 0.93 -4.56
C LEU A 42 -2.11 0.31 -5.26
N TRP A 43 -2.19 -1.02 -5.29
CA TRP A 43 -3.31 -1.73 -5.92
C TRP A 43 -3.48 -3.15 -5.35
N PRO A 44 -4.65 -3.79 -5.51
CA PRO A 44 -4.85 -5.18 -5.05
C PRO A 44 -3.91 -6.13 -5.78
N ASP A 45 -3.30 -7.08 -5.04
CA ASP A 45 -2.49 -8.12 -5.67
C ASP A 45 -3.34 -9.02 -6.58
N GLY A 46 -2.72 -9.57 -7.63
CA GLY A 46 -3.41 -10.29 -8.70
C GLY A 46 -3.99 -9.40 -9.81
N ASN A 47 -3.98 -8.07 -9.66
CA ASN A 47 -4.44 -7.12 -10.68
C ASN A 47 -3.26 -6.44 -11.39
N LEU A 48 -3.54 -5.91 -12.58
CA LEU A 48 -2.60 -5.05 -13.31
C LEU A 48 -2.41 -3.72 -12.57
N PRO A 49 -1.18 -3.17 -12.57
CA PRO A 49 -0.91 -1.89 -11.92
C PRO A 49 -1.68 -0.76 -12.61
N PRO A 50 -2.28 0.17 -11.86
CA PRO A 50 -2.87 1.37 -12.45
C PRO A 50 -1.77 2.35 -12.89
N VAL A 51 -2.13 3.31 -13.75
CA VAL A 51 -1.22 4.39 -14.18
C VAL A 51 -1.15 5.55 -13.18
N ALA A 52 -2.06 5.58 -12.20
CA ALA A 52 -2.14 6.64 -11.21
C ALA A 52 -1.10 6.45 -10.09
N SER A 53 -0.67 7.56 -9.48
CA SER A 53 0.15 7.57 -8.28
C SER A 53 -0.70 7.90 -7.05
N ASP A 54 -0.31 7.36 -5.90
CA ASP A 54 -0.93 7.64 -4.60
C ASP A 54 -0.08 8.57 -3.75
N LEU A 55 1.26 8.49 -3.83
CA LEU A 55 2.16 9.32 -3.02
C LEU A 55 3.40 9.71 -3.82
N ASN A 56 3.55 11.00 -4.13
CA ASN A 56 4.70 11.55 -4.82
C ASN A 56 5.70 12.14 -3.81
N TYR A 57 6.99 11.95 -4.03
CA TYR A 57 8.03 12.38 -3.09
C TYR A 57 9.34 12.75 -3.80
N ARG A 58 10.15 13.54 -3.09
CA ARG A 58 11.51 13.94 -3.52
C ARG A 58 12.58 13.17 -2.75
N ARG A 59 13.79 13.12 -3.30
CA ARG A 59 14.97 12.59 -2.60
C ARG A 59 15.12 13.23 -1.21
N GLY A 60 15.36 12.40 -0.19
CA GLY A 60 15.52 12.82 1.20
C GLY A 60 14.23 13.27 1.92
N GLN A 61 13.08 13.24 1.26
CA GLN A 61 11.81 13.64 1.87
C GLN A 61 11.22 12.51 2.72
N THR A 62 10.78 12.83 3.93
CA THR A 62 9.81 12.00 4.66
C THR A 62 8.43 12.63 4.52
N VAL A 63 7.47 11.89 3.96
CA VAL A 63 6.12 12.40 3.69
C VAL A 63 5.11 11.26 3.72
N ALA A 64 3.90 11.56 4.21
CA ALA A 64 2.81 10.61 4.32
C ALA A 64 1.62 11.00 3.44
N ASN A 65 0.83 10.00 3.06
CA ASN A 65 -0.51 10.19 2.49
C ASN A 65 -1.46 9.08 2.97
N LEU A 66 -2.75 9.43 3.11
CA LEU A 66 -3.80 8.46 3.39
C LEU A 66 -4.26 7.80 2.08
N VAL A 67 -4.23 6.47 2.03
CA VAL A 67 -4.56 5.67 0.86
C VAL A 67 -5.72 4.74 1.18
N VAL A 68 -6.72 4.68 0.31
CA VAL A 68 -7.75 3.64 0.33
C VAL A 68 -7.51 2.74 -0.86
N VAL A 69 -7.26 1.45 -0.60
CA VAL A 69 -6.89 0.49 -1.64
C VAL A 69 -7.62 -0.83 -1.44
N GLN A 70 -8.08 -1.41 -2.55
CA GLN A 70 -8.70 -2.73 -2.54
C GLN A 70 -7.69 -3.80 -2.13
N VAL A 71 -8.17 -4.84 -1.46
CA VAL A 71 -7.33 -5.99 -1.05
C VAL A 71 -7.48 -7.10 -2.09
N GLY A 72 -6.36 -7.67 -2.52
CA GLY A 72 -6.35 -8.82 -3.42
C GLY A 72 -7.01 -10.05 -2.78
N ALA A 73 -7.43 -11.01 -3.60
CA ALA A 73 -8.05 -12.25 -3.10
C ALA A 73 -7.14 -13.06 -2.16
N ASP A 74 -5.83 -12.86 -2.26
CA ASP A 74 -4.81 -13.45 -1.38
C ASP A 74 -4.52 -12.62 -0.13
N GLY A 75 -5.25 -11.52 0.09
CA GLY A 75 -5.12 -10.66 1.25
C GLY A 75 -4.00 -9.62 1.15
N LYS A 76 -3.41 -9.44 -0.04
CA LYS A 76 -2.28 -8.54 -0.25
C LYS A 76 -2.62 -7.28 -1.04
N VAL A 77 -1.79 -6.26 -0.81
CA VAL A 77 -1.70 -5.04 -1.62
C VAL A 77 -0.31 -4.99 -2.23
N ARG A 78 -0.21 -4.54 -3.48
CA ARG A 78 1.06 -4.28 -4.16
C ARG A 78 1.44 -2.82 -4.08
N LEU A 79 2.75 -2.57 -3.94
CA LEU A 79 3.36 -1.26 -3.96
C LEU A 79 4.37 -1.21 -5.11
N PHE A 80 4.37 -0.11 -5.86
CA PHE A 80 5.36 0.15 -6.90
C PHE A 80 6.14 1.42 -6.62
N ASN A 81 7.46 1.33 -6.71
CA ASN A 81 8.36 2.47 -6.80
C ASN A 81 9.20 2.35 -8.10
N PRO A 82 9.05 3.24 -9.09
CA PRO A 82 9.77 3.15 -10.36
C PRO A 82 11.25 3.57 -10.28
N ALA A 83 11.65 4.42 -9.34
CA ALA A 83 12.97 5.03 -9.30
C ALA A 83 13.59 5.07 -7.90
N GLY A 84 14.88 4.77 -7.83
CA GLY A 84 15.63 4.73 -6.56
C GLY A 84 15.14 3.65 -5.59
N SER A 85 15.54 3.82 -4.33
CA SER A 85 15.12 3.04 -3.17
C SER A 85 14.45 3.95 -2.16
N VAL A 86 13.59 3.37 -1.33
CA VAL A 86 12.79 4.07 -0.34
C VAL A 86 12.37 3.09 0.75
N ASP A 87 12.28 3.57 1.99
CA ASP A 87 11.65 2.83 3.08
C ASP A 87 10.17 3.25 3.14
N VAL A 88 9.29 2.27 3.35
CA VAL A 88 7.84 2.51 3.44
C VAL A 88 7.33 2.00 4.76
N VAL A 89 6.67 2.88 5.52
CA VAL A 89 5.93 2.55 6.74
C VAL A 89 4.44 2.58 6.39
N ILE A 90 3.72 1.52 6.79
CA ILE A 90 2.29 1.36 6.51
C ILE A 90 1.57 1.13 7.83
N ASP A 91 0.67 2.06 8.18
CA ASP A 91 -0.20 1.94 9.33
C ASP A 91 -1.64 1.65 8.87
N VAL A 92 -2.28 0.66 9.49
CA VAL A 92 -3.70 0.38 9.25
C VAL A 92 -4.55 1.36 10.04
N VAL A 93 -5.36 2.14 9.34
CA VAL A 93 -6.34 3.07 9.93
C VAL A 93 -7.72 2.40 10.04
N GLY A 94 -8.07 1.55 9.08
CA GLY A 94 -9.35 0.84 9.04
C GLY A 94 -9.49 -0.04 7.81
N TRP A 95 -10.68 -0.61 7.63
CA TRP A 95 -11.01 -1.49 6.50
C TRP A 95 -12.50 -1.39 6.16
N TYR A 96 -12.85 -1.81 4.93
CA TYR A 96 -14.23 -1.92 4.44
C TYR A 96 -14.58 -3.37 4.16
N GLY A 97 -15.78 -3.81 4.56
CA GLY A 97 -16.31 -5.17 4.39
C GLY A 97 -17.32 -5.36 3.27
#